data_AF-A0A1Z4QUF3-F1
#
_entry.id   AF-A0A1Z4QUF3-F1
#
_cell.length_a   1.000
_cell.length_b   1.000
_cell.length_c   1.000
_cell.angle_alpha   90.00
_cell.angle_beta   90.00
_cell.angle_gamma   90.00
#
_symmetry.space_group_name_H-M   'P 1'
#
loop_
_entity.id
_entity.type
_entity.pdbx_description
1 polymer ?
#
loop_
_entity_poly.entity_id
_entity_poly.type
_entity_poly.pdbx_seq_one_letter_code
_entity_poly.pdbx_strand_id
1 'polypeptide(L)'
;MSIWIVTTGNSDVILKHDKNWGKLHDEASDYLECLDFASAFRIDPYDKDAGYTVPARVLGLVYANQSEEYYKDDLKFPLLDTFCGYLTDRNINIERIIILLTDQSQIFSSEEQRLHQKSPYWKDTCTLKPLLEWYFQPEKFTCQPEFEYLTPRQKHPGVDNWDVTLSLVEAKFQELDIDVNKEVYVSHQAGTPAISSAIQFVTLGRFNQVHFLVSNEYFDENDYQIKSKSDKIESSRYQRGMQIQKAKQLLNKGLPAAAKEILTGMVDDQVIKEINEAANLFNLNNSLFQGRKFDLPSAVDRIITALDLIEIFFKQENYIQGVALLNATQETFLKVALLSQVKKIESLTIKLSDLLSWNEDGLKLKSQQDWEKNISPFKPIDILKKLNFPAPKPGQSDFTYWESYTTNKNQYYRLQRNSKQLEWLIALRPDFIFWSVLDWSCKSDREKSDDLRNQLLHNLLGVSQEDAIKYLVGYEKNLINLVKQDKKNKNLVLPTYQDYVKKHFIKALKLFGLWKEATIDNQLENRLNDIANLLL
;
A
#
# COMPACT_ATOMS: atom_id res chain seq x y z
N MET A 1 -15.08 -16.09 -21.91
CA MET A 1 -13.89 -16.78 -22.45
C MET A 1 -12.99 -16.96 -21.24
N SER A 2 -13.15 -18.12 -20.60
CA SER A 2 -12.86 -18.29 -19.18
C SER A 2 -12.04 -19.56 -18.96
N ILE A 3 -11.30 -19.62 -17.86
CA ILE A 3 -10.40 -20.72 -17.54
C ILE A 3 -10.97 -21.45 -16.33
N TRP A 4 -10.89 -22.77 -16.32
CA TRP A 4 -11.28 -23.57 -15.17
C TRP A 4 -10.08 -24.33 -14.61
N ILE A 5 -9.76 -24.06 -13.34
CA ILE A 5 -8.71 -24.73 -12.59
C ILE A 5 -9.35 -25.72 -11.62
N VAL A 6 -8.89 -26.97 -11.67
CA VAL A 6 -9.48 -28.09 -10.94
C VAL A 6 -8.41 -28.76 -10.09
N THR A 7 -8.61 -28.79 -8.78
CA THR A 7 -7.88 -29.71 -7.90
C THR A 7 -8.48 -31.10 -7.95
N THR A 8 -7.66 -32.11 -7.71
CA THR A 8 -8.11 -33.48 -7.52
C THR A 8 -7.58 -34.03 -6.20
N GLY A 9 -8.30 -34.99 -5.63
CA GLY A 9 -7.98 -35.66 -4.39
C GLY A 9 -8.47 -37.10 -4.36
N ASN A 10 -8.32 -37.70 -3.19
CA ASN A 10 -8.49 -39.14 -3.00
C ASN A 10 -9.95 -39.65 -3.11
N SER A 11 -10.92 -38.75 -3.15
CA SER A 11 -12.35 -39.08 -3.12
C SER A 11 -13.12 -38.45 -4.29
N ASP A 12 -12.42 -37.85 -5.26
CA ASP A 12 -13.05 -37.25 -6.44
C ASP A 12 -13.49 -38.27 -7.47
N VAL A 13 -12.86 -39.44 -7.46
CA VAL A 13 -13.26 -40.60 -8.25
C VAL A 13 -13.50 -41.74 -7.28
N ILE A 14 -14.73 -42.25 -7.27
CA ILE A 14 -15.13 -43.33 -6.37
C ILE A 14 -15.84 -44.43 -7.14
N LEU A 15 -15.79 -45.62 -6.58
CA LEU A 15 -16.46 -46.79 -7.13
C LEU A 15 -17.95 -46.72 -6.78
N LYS A 16 -18.84 -46.92 -7.75
CA LYS A 16 -20.28 -47.12 -7.55
C LYS A 16 -20.53 -48.43 -6.81
N HIS A 17 -19.77 -49.46 -7.15
CA HIS A 17 -19.84 -50.79 -6.54
C HIS A 17 -18.51 -51.54 -6.64
N ASP A 18 -18.37 -52.64 -5.90
CA ASP A 18 -17.17 -53.48 -5.83
C ASP A 18 -17.21 -54.73 -6.73
N LYS A 19 -18.27 -54.92 -7.53
CA LYS A 19 -18.50 -56.14 -8.33
C LYS A 19 -17.32 -56.57 -9.21
N ASN A 20 -16.70 -55.61 -9.89
CA ASN A 20 -15.57 -55.86 -10.78
C ASN A 20 -14.22 -55.63 -10.09
N TRP A 21 -14.20 -55.02 -8.91
CA TRP A 21 -12.97 -54.54 -8.26
C TRP A 21 -11.94 -55.65 -8.06
N GLY A 22 -12.34 -56.79 -7.47
CA GLY A 22 -11.40 -57.88 -7.20
C GLY A 22 -10.72 -58.41 -8.46
N LYS A 23 -11.50 -58.64 -9.53
CA LYS A 23 -10.97 -59.10 -10.82
C LYS A 23 -10.00 -58.07 -11.43
N LEU A 24 -10.40 -56.80 -11.50
CA LEU A 24 -9.58 -55.76 -12.11
C LEU A 24 -8.33 -55.45 -11.28
N HIS A 25 -8.43 -55.53 -9.95
CA HIS A 25 -7.30 -55.41 -9.04
C HIS A 25 -6.29 -56.55 -9.26
N ASP A 26 -6.76 -57.79 -9.40
CA ASP A 26 -5.89 -58.94 -9.68
C ASP A 26 -5.20 -58.81 -11.05
N GLU A 27 -5.90 -58.29 -12.06
CA GLU A 27 -5.29 -57.99 -13.38
C GLU A 27 -4.21 -56.89 -13.29
N ALA A 28 -4.34 -55.97 -12.34
CA ALA A 28 -3.41 -54.88 -12.13
C ALA A 28 -2.32 -55.17 -11.08
N SER A 29 -2.28 -56.37 -10.49
CA SER A 29 -1.40 -56.70 -9.36
C SER A 29 0.08 -56.45 -9.65
N ASP A 30 0.51 -56.67 -10.88
CA ASP A 30 1.90 -56.48 -11.31
C ASP A 30 2.32 -55.00 -11.31
N TYR A 31 1.36 -54.08 -11.30
CA TYR A 31 1.59 -52.63 -11.22
C TYR A 31 1.44 -52.08 -9.79
N LEU A 32 1.04 -52.93 -8.84
CA LEU A 32 0.80 -52.55 -7.45
C LEU A 32 1.93 -53.03 -6.55
N GLU A 33 2.69 -52.09 -6.00
CA GLU A 33 3.73 -52.37 -5.00
C GLU A 33 3.11 -52.89 -3.68
N CYS A 34 1.84 -52.59 -3.40
CA CYS A 34 1.12 -53.02 -2.20
C CYS A 34 -0.19 -53.71 -2.59
N LEU A 35 -0.35 -54.99 -2.21
CA LEU A 35 -1.54 -55.81 -2.53
C LEU A 35 -2.66 -55.72 -1.48
N ASP A 36 -2.46 -54.95 -0.40
CA ASP A 36 -3.43 -54.79 0.70
C ASP A 36 -4.73 -54.06 0.25
N PHE A 37 -4.82 -53.63 -1.01
CA PHE A 37 -5.98 -52.93 -1.59
C PHE A 37 -6.97 -53.84 -2.33
N ALA A 38 -6.81 -55.16 -2.23
CA ALA A 38 -7.68 -56.13 -2.91
C ALA A 38 -9.17 -56.02 -2.51
N SER A 39 -9.47 -55.42 -1.36
CA SER A 39 -10.84 -55.12 -0.92
C SER A 39 -11.12 -53.62 -0.93
N ALA A 40 -12.13 -53.20 -1.69
CA ALA A 40 -12.64 -51.84 -1.62
C ALA A 40 -13.51 -51.67 -0.37
N PHE A 41 -13.38 -50.54 0.33
CA PHE A 41 -14.16 -50.27 1.53
C PHE A 41 -15.35 -49.38 1.18
N ARG A 42 -16.54 -49.77 1.65
CA ARG A 42 -17.75 -48.98 1.48
C ARG A 42 -17.64 -47.68 2.28
N ILE A 43 -18.07 -46.57 1.68
CA ILE A 43 -18.02 -45.23 2.28
C ILE A 43 -18.97 -45.16 3.48
N ASP A 44 -20.22 -45.62 3.31
CA ASP A 44 -21.19 -45.79 4.40
C ASP A 44 -21.61 -47.26 4.47
N PRO A 45 -21.33 -47.98 5.57
CA PRO A 45 -21.77 -49.37 5.74
C PRO A 45 -23.28 -49.60 5.61
N TYR A 46 -24.10 -48.58 5.89
CA TYR A 46 -25.56 -48.66 5.94
C TYR A 46 -26.25 -48.20 4.65
N ASP A 47 -25.55 -47.46 3.79
CA ASP A 47 -26.06 -47.01 2.49
C ASP A 47 -25.36 -47.75 1.35
N LYS A 48 -26.16 -48.47 0.54
CA LYS A 48 -25.65 -49.24 -0.60
C LYS A 48 -25.21 -48.35 -1.78
N ASP A 49 -25.73 -47.12 -1.85
CA ASP A 49 -25.51 -46.20 -2.97
C ASP A 49 -24.39 -45.18 -2.67
N ALA A 50 -23.93 -45.11 -1.41
CA ALA A 50 -22.77 -44.33 -0.98
C ALA A 50 -21.51 -44.66 -1.79
N GLY A 51 -21.38 -45.90 -2.28
CA GLY A 51 -20.25 -46.37 -3.07
C GLY A 51 -19.04 -46.76 -2.21
N TYR A 52 -17.90 -46.93 -2.86
CA TYR A 52 -16.68 -47.48 -2.25
C TYR A 52 -15.48 -46.57 -2.53
N THR A 53 -14.62 -46.43 -1.53
CA THR A 53 -13.39 -45.65 -1.61
C THR A 53 -12.20 -46.58 -1.64
N VAL A 54 -11.25 -46.23 -2.49
CA VAL A 54 -9.89 -46.78 -2.57
C VAL A 54 -8.93 -45.61 -2.80
N PRO A 55 -7.63 -45.75 -2.52
CA PRO A 55 -6.70 -44.66 -2.77
C PRO A 55 -6.63 -44.28 -4.26
N ALA A 56 -6.53 -42.99 -4.57
CA ALA A 56 -6.55 -42.45 -5.92
C ALA A 56 -5.48 -43.09 -6.81
N ARG A 57 -4.26 -43.30 -6.28
CA ARG A 57 -3.18 -43.91 -7.05
C ARG A 57 -3.56 -45.33 -7.49
N VAL A 58 -4.14 -46.10 -6.56
CA VAL A 58 -4.56 -47.50 -6.79
C VAL A 58 -5.69 -47.55 -7.79
N LEU A 59 -6.73 -46.73 -7.60
CA LEU A 59 -7.86 -46.66 -8.53
C LEU A 59 -7.40 -46.33 -9.96
N GLY A 60 -6.52 -45.34 -10.09
CA GLY A 60 -5.95 -44.97 -11.38
C GLY A 60 -5.17 -46.11 -12.02
N LEU A 61 -4.37 -46.86 -11.27
CA LEU A 61 -3.62 -48.01 -11.81
C LEU A 61 -4.53 -49.17 -12.24
N VAL A 62 -5.54 -49.49 -11.42
CA VAL A 62 -6.48 -50.58 -11.70
C VAL A 62 -7.33 -50.30 -12.93
N TYR A 63 -7.77 -49.05 -13.09
CA TYR A 63 -8.67 -48.68 -14.18
C TYR A 63 -7.96 -48.13 -15.42
N ALA A 64 -6.73 -47.60 -15.36
CA ALA A 64 -6.10 -46.85 -16.47
C ALA A 64 -6.14 -47.53 -17.85
N ASN A 65 -6.10 -48.86 -17.90
CA ASN A 65 -6.07 -49.66 -19.14
C ASN A 65 -7.39 -50.41 -19.42
N GLN A 66 -8.46 -50.06 -18.71
CA GLN A 66 -9.76 -50.72 -18.86
C GLN A 66 -10.62 -50.05 -19.92
N SER A 67 -11.68 -50.73 -20.36
CA SER A 67 -12.60 -50.20 -21.36
C SER A 67 -13.47 -49.06 -20.79
N GLU A 68 -13.95 -48.18 -21.68
CA GLU A 68 -14.89 -47.11 -21.32
C GLU A 68 -16.18 -47.63 -20.68
N GLU A 69 -16.57 -48.88 -20.96
CA GLU A 69 -17.71 -49.56 -20.34
C GLU A 69 -17.49 -49.72 -18.83
N TYR A 70 -16.30 -50.16 -18.39
CA TYR A 70 -15.97 -50.22 -16.97
C TYR A 70 -15.94 -48.83 -16.33
N TYR A 71 -15.46 -47.79 -17.01
CA TYR A 71 -15.51 -46.42 -16.47
C TYR A 71 -16.94 -45.97 -16.23
N LYS A 72 -17.82 -46.21 -17.20
CA LYS A 72 -19.23 -45.81 -17.13
C LYS A 72 -19.98 -46.57 -16.04
N ASP A 73 -19.75 -47.87 -15.92
CA ASP A 73 -20.50 -48.73 -15.01
C ASP A 73 -19.97 -48.67 -13.57
N ASP A 74 -18.66 -48.56 -13.40
CA ASP A 74 -18.03 -48.70 -12.08
C ASP A 74 -17.68 -47.37 -11.42
N LEU A 75 -17.46 -46.28 -12.17
CA LEU A 75 -16.95 -45.02 -11.61
C LEU A 75 -18.02 -43.92 -11.52
N LYS A 76 -17.95 -43.11 -10.46
CA LYS A 76 -18.67 -41.83 -10.32
C LYS A 76 -17.71 -40.72 -9.91
N PHE A 77 -18.05 -39.47 -10.27
CA PHE A 77 -17.21 -38.29 -10.08
C PHE A 77 -17.96 -37.18 -9.32
N PRO A 78 -18.33 -37.38 -8.05
CA PRO A 78 -19.38 -36.59 -7.39
C PRO A 78 -19.14 -35.08 -7.40
N LEU A 79 -17.91 -34.65 -7.08
CA LEU A 79 -17.54 -33.23 -7.06
C LEU A 79 -17.47 -32.65 -8.47
N LEU A 80 -16.82 -33.35 -9.41
CA LEU A 80 -16.70 -32.88 -10.79
C LEU A 80 -18.06 -32.80 -11.48
N ASP A 81 -18.96 -33.76 -11.25
CA ASP A 81 -20.32 -33.73 -11.79
C ASP A 81 -21.08 -32.49 -11.32
N THR A 82 -20.90 -32.15 -10.04
CA THR A 82 -21.52 -30.96 -9.45
C THR A 82 -20.93 -29.66 -10.04
N PHE A 83 -19.62 -29.57 -10.25
CA PHE A 83 -18.98 -28.40 -10.87
C PHE A 83 -19.29 -28.28 -12.36
N CYS A 84 -19.23 -29.39 -13.10
CA CYS A 84 -19.59 -29.45 -14.52
C CYS A 84 -21.02 -28.98 -14.71
N GLY A 85 -21.97 -29.50 -13.93
CA GLY A 85 -23.37 -29.07 -13.98
C GLY A 85 -23.52 -27.55 -13.83
N TYR A 86 -22.80 -26.93 -12.88
CA TYR A 86 -22.83 -25.46 -12.73
C TYR A 86 -22.38 -24.72 -14.00
N LEU A 87 -21.30 -25.19 -14.63
CA LEU A 87 -20.70 -24.57 -15.81
C LEU A 87 -21.57 -24.77 -17.05
N THR A 88 -22.08 -25.99 -17.27
CA THR A 88 -22.92 -26.35 -18.42
C THR A 88 -24.31 -25.73 -18.33
N ASP A 89 -24.97 -25.82 -17.17
CA ASP A 89 -26.34 -25.31 -16.99
C ASP A 89 -26.43 -23.78 -17.19
N ARG A 90 -25.32 -23.07 -16.97
CA ARG A 90 -25.19 -21.63 -17.15
C ARG A 90 -24.54 -21.22 -18.47
N ASN A 91 -24.23 -22.17 -19.34
CA ASN A 91 -23.56 -21.94 -20.63
C ASN A 91 -22.26 -21.11 -20.48
N ILE A 92 -21.47 -21.39 -19.44
CA ILE A 92 -20.19 -20.71 -19.22
C ILE A 92 -19.18 -21.25 -20.24
N ASN A 93 -18.67 -20.36 -21.09
CA ASN A 93 -17.72 -20.74 -22.14
C ASN A 93 -16.29 -20.89 -21.58
N ILE A 94 -15.91 -22.14 -21.29
CA ILE A 94 -14.58 -22.54 -20.85
C ILE A 94 -13.67 -22.81 -22.05
N GLU A 95 -12.55 -22.10 -22.13
CA GLU A 95 -11.56 -22.24 -23.22
C GLU A 95 -10.39 -23.13 -22.84
N ARG A 96 -10.10 -23.25 -21.54
CA ARG A 96 -9.00 -24.04 -20.99
C ARG A 96 -9.44 -24.66 -19.68
N ILE A 97 -9.15 -25.95 -19.52
CA ILE A 97 -9.34 -26.69 -18.28
C ILE A 97 -7.95 -27.12 -17.81
N ILE A 98 -7.55 -26.71 -16.61
CA ILE A 98 -6.26 -27.03 -16.02
C ILE A 98 -6.51 -27.90 -14.81
N ILE A 99 -6.04 -29.14 -14.86
CA ILE A 99 -6.22 -30.14 -13.82
C ILE A 99 -4.91 -30.31 -13.08
N LEU A 100 -4.95 -30.06 -11.77
CA LEU A 100 -3.81 -30.22 -10.88
C LEU A 100 -3.83 -31.61 -10.25
N LEU A 101 -2.78 -32.37 -10.54
CA LEU A 101 -2.53 -33.71 -9.99
C LEU A 101 -1.35 -33.67 -9.03
N THR A 102 -1.34 -34.52 -8.01
CA THR A 102 -0.18 -34.67 -7.11
C THR A 102 0.67 -35.87 -7.51
N ASP A 103 1.99 -35.72 -7.47
CA ASP A 103 2.92 -36.84 -7.55
C ASP A 103 4.08 -36.66 -6.57
N GLN A 104 3.98 -37.33 -5.43
CA GLN A 104 4.98 -37.29 -4.37
C GLN A 104 5.97 -38.45 -4.47
N SER A 105 5.98 -39.22 -5.55
CA SER A 105 6.86 -40.39 -5.75
C SER A 105 8.33 -40.11 -5.38
N GLN A 106 8.83 -38.91 -5.71
CA GLN A 106 10.21 -38.51 -5.50
C GLN A 106 10.63 -38.33 -4.03
N ILE A 107 9.69 -38.18 -3.09
CA ILE A 107 10.03 -38.03 -1.66
C ILE A 107 10.27 -39.38 -0.97
N PHE A 108 9.79 -40.47 -1.57
CA PHE A 108 9.93 -41.83 -1.04
C PHE A 108 11.19 -42.49 -1.61
N SER A 109 12.24 -42.59 -0.79
CA SER A 109 13.56 -43.04 -1.23
C SER A 109 13.73 -44.56 -1.27
N SER A 110 12.83 -45.31 -0.63
CA SER A 110 12.86 -46.79 -0.64
C SER A 110 11.50 -47.36 -1.02
N GLU A 111 11.55 -48.54 -1.65
CA GLU A 111 10.35 -49.34 -1.96
C GLU A 111 9.57 -49.66 -0.67
N GLU A 112 10.24 -49.96 0.43
CA GLU A 112 9.63 -50.21 1.75
C GLU A 112 8.67 -49.09 2.21
N GLN A 113 9.00 -47.82 1.93
CA GLN A 113 8.11 -46.69 2.28
C GLN A 113 6.82 -46.67 1.45
N ARG A 114 6.83 -47.30 0.27
CA ARG A 114 5.68 -47.42 -0.64
C ARG A 114 4.88 -48.71 -0.40
N LEU A 115 5.52 -49.78 0.08
CA LEU A 115 4.86 -51.06 0.43
C LEU A 115 3.78 -50.93 1.51
N HIS A 116 3.77 -49.85 2.29
CA HIS A 116 2.75 -49.63 3.31
C HIS A 116 1.47 -49.00 2.74
N GLN A 117 0.32 -49.66 2.90
CA GLN A 117 -0.99 -49.15 2.43
C GLN A 117 -1.38 -47.76 2.97
N LYS A 118 -0.84 -47.36 4.12
CA LYS A 118 -1.08 -46.03 4.73
C LYS A 118 -0.14 -44.94 4.22
N SER A 119 0.80 -45.28 3.34
CA SER A 119 1.76 -44.33 2.78
C SER A 119 1.03 -43.22 2.02
N PRO A 120 1.41 -41.93 2.21
CA PRO A 120 0.83 -40.82 1.44
C PRO A 120 1.01 -40.98 -0.07
N TYR A 121 2.01 -41.77 -0.50
CA TYR A 121 2.22 -42.17 -1.90
C TYR A 121 0.94 -42.67 -2.59
N TRP A 122 0.14 -43.50 -1.90
CA TRP A 122 -1.07 -44.09 -2.49
C TRP A 122 -2.23 -43.10 -2.65
N LYS A 123 -2.16 -41.94 -1.97
CA LYS A 123 -3.17 -40.89 -2.06
C LYS A 123 -2.95 -39.93 -3.22
N ASP A 124 -1.81 -40.05 -3.93
CA ASP A 124 -1.52 -39.20 -5.06
C ASP A 124 -2.49 -39.41 -6.23
N THR A 125 -2.77 -38.34 -6.96
CA THR A 125 -3.76 -38.35 -8.04
C THR A 125 -3.17 -38.49 -9.44
N CYS A 126 -1.85 -38.54 -9.59
CA CYS A 126 -1.19 -38.58 -10.90
C CYS A 126 -1.63 -39.72 -11.82
N THR A 127 -2.02 -40.88 -11.27
CA THR A 127 -2.49 -42.04 -12.06
C THR A 127 -3.97 -41.95 -12.45
N LEU A 128 -4.72 -40.95 -11.95
CA LEU A 128 -6.10 -40.70 -12.36
C LEU A 128 -6.21 -40.05 -13.73
N LYS A 129 -5.09 -39.60 -14.33
CA LYS A 129 -5.08 -38.89 -15.62
C LYS A 129 -5.95 -39.56 -16.71
N PRO A 130 -5.82 -40.87 -17.01
CA PRO A 130 -6.63 -41.50 -18.06
C PRO A 130 -8.13 -41.44 -17.79
N LEU A 131 -8.53 -41.57 -16.52
CA LEU A 131 -9.93 -41.54 -16.09
C LEU A 131 -10.49 -40.11 -16.21
N LEU A 132 -9.66 -39.10 -15.94
CA LEU A 132 -10.03 -37.69 -16.09
C LEU A 132 -10.06 -37.26 -17.56
N GLU A 133 -9.15 -37.76 -18.41
CA GLU A 133 -9.22 -37.57 -19.87
C GLU A 133 -10.54 -38.12 -20.44
N TRP A 134 -10.94 -39.32 -19.99
CA TRP A 134 -12.25 -39.88 -20.33
C TRP A 134 -13.41 -39.01 -19.82
N TYR A 135 -13.32 -38.55 -18.56
CA TYR A 135 -14.37 -37.74 -17.95
C TYR A 135 -14.61 -36.42 -18.70
N PHE A 136 -13.55 -35.78 -19.20
CA PHE A 136 -13.56 -34.50 -19.90
C PHE A 136 -13.61 -34.62 -21.43
N GLN A 137 -14.11 -35.76 -21.96
CA GLN A 137 -14.26 -35.92 -23.41
C GLN A 137 -15.11 -34.79 -24.05
N PRO A 138 -14.91 -34.50 -25.36
CA PRO A 138 -15.41 -33.29 -26.04
C PRO A 138 -16.92 -33.06 -25.98
N GLU A 139 -17.70 -34.07 -25.64
CA GLU A 139 -19.14 -33.98 -25.44
C GLU A 139 -19.54 -32.99 -24.32
N LYS A 140 -18.63 -32.73 -23.37
CA LYS A 140 -18.86 -31.80 -22.25
C LYS A 140 -18.25 -30.41 -22.46
N PHE A 141 -17.03 -30.36 -22.99
CA PHE A 141 -16.30 -29.10 -23.23
C PHE A 141 -15.52 -29.18 -24.55
N THR A 142 -15.47 -28.09 -25.29
CA THR A 142 -14.77 -28.05 -26.60
C THR A 142 -13.25 -28.05 -26.47
N CYS A 143 -12.71 -27.71 -25.30
CA CYS A 143 -11.28 -27.69 -25.02
C CYS A 143 -10.81 -29.01 -24.38
N GLN A 144 -9.58 -29.42 -24.71
CA GLN A 144 -8.93 -30.55 -24.05
C GLN A 144 -8.38 -30.14 -22.68
N PRO A 145 -8.43 -31.01 -21.65
CA PRO A 145 -7.82 -30.73 -20.36
C PRO A 145 -6.29 -30.73 -20.42
N GLU A 146 -5.68 -29.76 -19.75
CA GLU A 146 -4.25 -29.66 -19.49
C GLU A 146 -3.96 -30.24 -18.11
N PHE A 147 -2.97 -31.12 -18.00
CA PHE A 147 -2.63 -31.80 -16.75
C PHE A 147 -1.31 -31.28 -16.21
N GLU A 148 -1.36 -30.71 -15.00
CA GLU A 148 -0.21 -30.17 -14.29
C GLU A 148 0.07 -30.97 -13.03
N TYR A 149 1.35 -31.19 -12.74
CA TYR A 149 1.79 -32.06 -11.65
C TYR A 149 2.46 -31.25 -10.53
N LEU A 150 1.94 -31.39 -9.32
CA LEU A 150 2.55 -30.90 -8.09
C LEU A 150 3.52 -31.95 -7.55
N THR A 151 4.79 -31.82 -7.94
CA THR A 151 5.85 -32.78 -7.62
C THR A 151 6.86 -32.17 -6.63
N PRO A 152 6.79 -32.48 -5.33
CA PRO A 152 7.82 -32.07 -4.38
C PRO A 152 9.18 -32.70 -4.73
N ARG A 153 10.25 -31.95 -4.46
CA ARG A 153 11.62 -32.40 -4.72
C ARG A 153 12.06 -33.47 -3.71
N GLN A 154 13.04 -34.29 -4.10
CA GLN A 154 13.62 -35.31 -3.22
C GLN A 154 14.08 -34.71 -1.88
N LYS A 155 13.81 -35.42 -0.77
CA LYS A 155 14.11 -34.99 0.61
C LYS A 155 13.36 -33.74 1.11
N HIS A 156 12.41 -33.19 0.35
CA HIS A 156 11.50 -32.17 0.86
C HIS A 156 10.26 -32.79 1.52
N PRO A 157 9.56 -32.03 2.39
CA PRO A 157 8.22 -32.40 2.85
C PRO A 157 7.25 -32.65 1.67
N GLY A 158 6.24 -33.48 1.90
CA GLY A 158 5.16 -33.74 0.94
C GLY A 158 4.16 -32.57 0.80
N VAL A 159 3.12 -32.79 -0.02
CA VAL A 159 2.07 -31.79 -0.38
C VAL A 159 1.05 -31.50 0.74
N ASP A 160 1.24 -32.09 1.93
CA ASP A 160 0.54 -31.68 3.15
C ASP A 160 1.30 -30.58 3.92
N ASN A 161 2.55 -30.30 3.55
CA ASN A 161 3.27 -29.16 4.07
C ASN A 161 2.83 -27.88 3.34
N TRP A 162 2.29 -26.93 4.09
CA TRP A 162 1.66 -25.72 3.55
C TRP A 162 2.62 -24.84 2.75
N ASP A 163 3.82 -24.58 3.27
CA ASP A 163 4.81 -23.71 2.60
C ASP A 163 5.35 -24.36 1.32
N VAL A 164 5.68 -25.65 1.38
CA VAL A 164 6.15 -26.40 0.19
C VAL A 164 5.07 -26.42 -0.89
N THR A 165 3.82 -26.68 -0.49
CA THR A 165 2.69 -26.73 -1.42
C THR A 165 2.41 -25.38 -2.05
N LEU A 166 2.47 -24.30 -1.27
CA LEU A 166 2.35 -22.94 -1.80
C LEU A 166 3.40 -22.67 -2.86
N SER A 167 4.69 -22.94 -2.58
CA SER A 167 5.76 -22.74 -3.55
C SER A 167 5.63 -23.62 -4.80
N LEU A 168 5.12 -24.85 -4.67
CA LEU A 168 4.86 -25.72 -5.82
C LEU A 168 3.76 -25.15 -6.71
N VAL A 169 2.65 -24.70 -6.13
CA VAL A 169 1.53 -24.09 -6.87
C VAL A 169 1.98 -22.77 -7.53
N GLU A 170 2.73 -21.93 -6.82
CA GLU A 170 3.29 -20.69 -7.38
C GLU A 170 4.16 -20.96 -8.61
N ALA A 171 5.11 -21.88 -8.49
CA ALA A 171 6.00 -22.25 -9.58
C ALA A 171 5.22 -22.79 -10.78
N LYS A 172 4.26 -23.69 -10.54
CA LYS A 172 3.42 -24.25 -11.61
C LYS A 172 2.58 -23.19 -12.29
N PHE A 173 1.96 -22.31 -11.53
CA PHE A 173 1.16 -21.24 -12.13
C PHE A 173 2.06 -20.31 -12.93
N GLN A 174 3.26 -19.97 -12.45
CA GLN A 174 4.21 -19.13 -13.18
C GLN A 174 4.58 -19.70 -14.56
N GLU A 175 4.67 -21.03 -14.68
CA GLU A 175 4.90 -21.73 -15.95
C GLU A 175 3.68 -21.66 -16.89
N LEU A 176 2.47 -21.57 -16.34
CA LEU A 176 1.24 -21.42 -17.11
C LEU A 176 1.13 -20.00 -17.67
N ASP A 177 1.19 -19.87 -19.00
CA ASP A 177 0.94 -18.60 -19.70
C ASP A 177 -0.57 -18.33 -19.71
N ILE A 178 -1.03 -17.61 -18.68
CA ILE A 178 -2.43 -17.23 -18.48
C ILE A 178 -2.51 -15.72 -18.31
N ASP A 179 -3.32 -15.07 -19.16
CA ASP A 179 -3.66 -13.66 -19.05
C ASP A 179 -4.37 -13.37 -17.72
N VAL A 180 -3.80 -12.43 -16.95
CA VAL A 180 -4.28 -12.01 -15.62
C VAL A 180 -5.69 -11.41 -15.64
N ASN A 181 -6.17 -10.98 -16.81
CA ASN A 181 -7.49 -10.37 -16.98
C ASN A 181 -8.59 -11.37 -17.36
N LYS A 182 -8.24 -12.64 -17.63
CA LYS A 182 -9.22 -13.69 -17.91
C LYS A 182 -10.01 -14.01 -16.65
N GLU A 183 -11.28 -14.38 -16.85
CA GLU A 183 -12.14 -14.89 -15.79
C GLU A 183 -11.70 -16.33 -15.45
N VAL A 184 -11.39 -16.58 -14.18
CA VAL A 184 -10.86 -17.85 -13.70
C VAL A 184 -11.84 -18.48 -12.70
N TYR A 185 -12.37 -19.63 -13.05
CA TYR A 185 -13.14 -20.50 -12.17
C TYR A 185 -12.20 -21.48 -11.47
N VAL A 186 -12.35 -21.64 -10.17
CA VAL A 186 -11.45 -22.47 -9.35
C VAL A 186 -12.27 -23.43 -8.51
N SER A 187 -12.16 -24.72 -8.82
CA SER A 187 -12.72 -25.82 -8.03
C SER A 187 -11.62 -26.39 -7.15
N HIS A 188 -11.59 -25.98 -5.87
CA HIS A 188 -10.49 -26.26 -4.94
C HIS A 188 -10.85 -27.18 -3.77
N GLN A 189 -12.10 -27.66 -3.66
CA GLN A 189 -12.56 -28.49 -2.53
C GLN A 189 -11.96 -29.90 -2.52
N ALA A 190 -11.26 -30.26 -3.58
CA ALA A 190 -10.61 -31.54 -3.75
C ALA A 190 -9.12 -31.47 -3.35
N GLY A 191 -8.58 -32.59 -2.89
CA GLY A 191 -7.19 -32.69 -2.45
C GLY A 191 -6.98 -32.31 -0.99
N THR A 192 -5.72 -32.03 -0.64
CA THR A 192 -5.35 -31.73 0.75
C THR A 192 -5.74 -30.29 1.10
N PRO A 193 -6.00 -29.97 2.39
CA PRO A 193 -6.24 -28.60 2.82
C PRO A 193 -5.12 -27.62 2.43
N ALA A 194 -3.87 -28.10 2.37
CA ALA A 194 -2.72 -27.31 1.93
C ALA A 194 -2.81 -26.95 0.44
N ILE A 195 -3.16 -27.89 -0.43
CA ILE A 195 -3.36 -27.64 -1.88
C ILE A 195 -4.52 -26.67 -2.09
N SER A 196 -5.66 -26.96 -1.45
CA SER A 196 -6.87 -26.15 -1.53
C SER A 196 -6.59 -24.68 -1.16
N SER A 197 -5.82 -24.46 -0.10
CA SER A 197 -5.48 -23.12 0.38
C SER A 197 -4.44 -22.44 -0.51
N ALA A 198 -3.39 -23.15 -0.93
CA ALA A 198 -2.36 -22.64 -1.82
C ALA A 198 -2.97 -22.10 -3.12
N ILE A 199 -3.88 -22.85 -3.75
CA ILE A 199 -4.52 -22.43 -4.99
C ILE A 199 -5.43 -21.23 -4.79
N GLN A 200 -6.21 -21.19 -3.69
CA GLN A 200 -7.00 -20.00 -3.36
C GLN A 200 -6.11 -18.75 -3.24
N PHE A 201 -4.99 -18.83 -2.52
CA PHE A 201 -4.08 -17.69 -2.35
C PHE A 201 -3.39 -17.29 -3.66
N VAL A 202 -2.84 -18.24 -4.41
CA VAL A 202 -2.12 -17.97 -5.65
C VAL A 202 -3.06 -17.41 -6.72
N THR A 203 -4.28 -17.94 -6.83
CA THR A 203 -5.26 -17.43 -7.80
C THR A 203 -5.71 -16.01 -7.45
N LEU A 204 -6.03 -15.73 -6.18
CA LEU A 204 -6.39 -14.38 -5.70
C LEU A 204 -5.26 -13.36 -5.88
N GLY A 205 -4.01 -13.80 -5.70
CA GLY A 205 -2.83 -12.95 -5.83
C GLY A 205 -2.47 -12.65 -7.29
N ARG A 206 -2.84 -13.53 -8.22
CA ARG A 206 -2.43 -13.45 -9.62
C ARG A 206 -3.49 -12.88 -10.56
N PHE A 207 -4.75 -13.26 -10.40
CA PHE A 207 -5.81 -12.96 -11.37
C PHE A 207 -6.74 -11.86 -10.87
N ASN A 208 -7.24 -11.04 -11.80
CA ASN A 208 -8.14 -9.94 -11.48
C ASN A 208 -9.60 -10.40 -11.30
N GLN A 209 -9.98 -11.53 -11.90
CA GLN A 209 -11.35 -12.06 -11.89
C GLN A 209 -11.32 -13.54 -11.53
N VAL A 210 -11.50 -13.86 -10.26
CA VAL A 210 -11.54 -15.24 -9.75
C VAL A 210 -12.93 -15.57 -9.22
N HIS A 211 -13.40 -16.77 -9.47
CA HIS A 211 -14.64 -17.31 -8.94
C HIS A 211 -14.36 -18.68 -8.35
N PHE A 212 -14.67 -18.89 -7.07
CA PHE A 212 -14.53 -20.20 -6.47
C PHE A 212 -15.82 -20.98 -6.67
N LEU A 213 -15.72 -22.17 -7.26
CA LEU A 213 -16.82 -23.11 -7.39
C LEU A 213 -16.78 -24.06 -6.19
N VAL A 214 -17.87 -24.08 -5.44
CA VAL A 214 -18.03 -24.92 -4.25
C VAL A 214 -19.28 -25.78 -4.37
N SER A 215 -19.13 -27.08 -4.21
CA SER A 215 -20.19 -28.06 -4.03
C SER A 215 -20.65 -28.02 -2.59
N ASN A 216 -21.95 -27.80 -2.40
CA ASN A 216 -22.63 -27.84 -1.12
C ASN A 216 -23.56 -29.05 -1.09
N GLU A 217 -23.40 -29.89 -0.07
CA GLU A 217 -24.31 -31.00 0.21
C GLU A 217 -25.41 -30.53 1.18
N TYR A 218 -26.66 -30.86 0.86
CA TYR A 218 -27.83 -30.52 1.67
C TYR A 218 -28.88 -31.62 1.58
N PHE A 219 -29.76 -31.68 2.58
CA PHE A 219 -30.96 -32.51 2.50
C PHE A 219 -32.03 -31.78 1.72
N ASP A 220 -32.60 -32.43 0.71
CA ASP A 220 -33.81 -31.91 0.07
C ASP A 220 -34.97 -31.98 1.06
N GLU A 221 -35.69 -30.87 1.23
CA GLU A 221 -36.77 -30.76 2.20
C GLU A 221 -37.96 -31.70 1.89
N ASN A 222 -38.09 -32.18 0.65
CA ASN A 222 -39.23 -32.98 0.21
C ASN A 222 -39.00 -34.48 0.35
N ASP A 223 -37.77 -34.96 0.14
CA ASP A 223 -37.45 -36.40 0.12
C ASP A 223 -36.36 -36.81 1.15
N TYR A 224 -35.78 -35.83 1.86
CA TYR A 224 -34.67 -36.01 2.82
C TYR A 224 -33.49 -36.79 2.23
N GLN A 225 -33.33 -36.80 0.91
CA GLN A 225 -32.15 -37.34 0.25
C GLN A 225 -31.05 -36.28 0.23
N ILE A 226 -29.81 -36.73 0.36
CA ILE A 226 -28.64 -35.86 0.20
C ILE A 226 -28.53 -35.47 -1.28
N LYS A 227 -28.51 -34.17 -1.55
CA LYS A 227 -28.26 -33.60 -2.88
C LYS A 227 -27.03 -32.70 -2.80
N SER A 228 -26.31 -32.63 -3.90
CA SER A 228 -25.15 -31.74 -4.05
C SER A 228 -25.48 -30.67 -5.09
N LYS A 229 -25.18 -29.41 -4.80
CA LYS A 229 -25.29 -28.31 -5.75
C LYS A 229 -24.07 -27.43 -5.67
N SER A 230 -23.54 -27.07 -6.84
CA SER A 230 -22.45 -26.12 -6.92
C SER A 230 -22.98 -24.69 -6.83
N ASP A 231 -22.29 -23.88 -6.05
CA ASP A 231 -22.45 -22.43 -5.97
C ASP A 231 -21.14 -21.73 -6.30
N LYS A 232 -21.29 -20.48 -6.74
CA LYS A 232 -20.17 -19.58 -7.01
C LYS A 232 -19.96 -18.64 -5.85
N ILE A 233 -18.76 -18.66 -5.28
CA ILE A 233 -18.30 -17.63 -4.35
C ILE A 233 -17.51 -16.59 -5.14
N GLU A 234 -18.01 -15.36 -5.11
CA GLU A 234 -17.32 -14.22 -5.68
C GLU A 234 -16.03 -13.92 -4.91
N SER A 235 -14.89 -14.07 -5.57
CA SER A 235 -13.59 -13.77 -4.95
C SER A 235 -13.41 -12.28 -4.67
N SER A 236 -14.21 -11.44 -5.36
CA SER A 236 -14.24 -9.99 -5.19
C SER A 236 -14.38 -9.57 -3.73
N ARG A 237 -15.04 -10.37 -2.87
CA ARG A 237 -15.13 -10.07 -1.42
C ARG A 237 -13.79 -10.26 -0.69
N TYR A 238 -13.09 -11.38 -0.91
CA TYR A 238 -11.79 -11.65 -0.28
C TYR A 238 -10.72 -10.69 -0.79
N GLN A 239 -10.64 -10.52 -2.11
CA GLN A 239 -9.70 -9.62 -2.74
C GLN A 239 -9.94 -8.17 -2.31
N ARG A 240 -11.20 -7.70 -2.29
CA ARG A 240 -11.56 -6.37 -1.78
C ARG A 240 -11.11 -6.19 -0.34
N GLY A 241 -11.34 -7.18 0.53
CA GLY A 241 -10.88 -7.13 1.92
C GLY A 241 -9.36 -6.93 2.03
N MET A 242 -8.57 -7.68 1.26
CA MET A 242 -7.11 -7.54 1.23
C MET A 242 -6.66 -6.18 0.70
N GLN A 243 -7.26 -5.70 -0.39
CA GLN A 243 -6.93 -4.40 -0.98
C GLN A 243 -7.29 -3.23 -0.04
N ILE A 244 -8.41 -3.33 0.67
CA ILE A 244 -8.81 -2.38 1.72
C ILE A 244 -7.73 -2.31 2.81
N GLN A 245 -7.26 -3.45 3.33
CA GLN A 245 -6.22 -3.45 4.36
C GLN A 245 -4.90 -2.86 3.86
N LYS A 246 -4.51 -3.17 2.62
CA LYS A 246 -3.33 -2.57 1.97
C LYS A 246 -3.48 -1.05 1.83
N ALA A 247 -4.65 -0.56 1.43
CA ALA A 247 -4.93 0.86 1.31
C ALA A 247 -4.92 1.58 2.67
N LYS A 248 -5.47 0.98 3.73
CA LYS A 248 -5.36 1.50 5.11
C LYS A 248 -3.90 1.69 5.52
N GLN A 249 -3.05 0.70 5.24
CA GLN A 249 -1.61 0.81 5.53
C GLN A 249 -0.94 1.94 4.74
N LEU A 250 -1.33 2.16 3.47
CA LEU A 250 -0.81 3.26 2.66
C LEU A 250 -1.26 4.63 3.21
N LEU A 251 -2.53 4.76 3.59
CA LEU A 251 -3.05 5.99 4.22
C LEU A 251 -2.29 6.32 5.50
N ASN A 252 -2.14 5.35 6.41
CA ASN A 252 -1.43 5.53 7.68
C ASN A 252 0.07 5.80 7.49
N LYS A 253 0.63 5.39 6.34
CA LYS A 253 1.99 5.73 5.93
C LYS A 253 2.12 7.10 5.28
N GLY A 254 1.03 7.83 5.01
CA GLY A 254 1.06 9.12 4.32
C GLY A 254 1.13 9.01 2.80
N LEU A 255 0.53 7.98 2.22
CA LEU A 255 0.51 7.72 0.77
C LEU A 255 -0.92 7.66 0.21
N PRO A 256 -1.73 8.74 0.35
CA PRO A 256 -3.13 8.75 -0.06
C PRO A 256 -3.34 8.54 -1.57
N ALA A 257 -2.45 9.07 -2.41
CA ALA A 257 -2.55 8.87 -3.86
C ALA A 257 -2.39 7.39 -4.25
N ALA A 258 -1.46 6.66 -3.62
CA ALA A 258 -1.29 5.23 -3.85
C ALA A 258 -2.49 4.41 -3.32
N ALA A 259 -3.05 4.81 -2.18
CA ALA A 259 -4.26 4.19 -1.64
C ALA A 259 -5.46 4.34 -2.59
N LYS A 260 -5.61 5.51 -3.22
CA LYS A 260 -6.66 5.76 -4.22
C LYS A 260 -6.60 4.79 -5.40
N GLU A 261 -5.42 4.58 -5.97
CA GLU A 261 -5.26 3.69 -7.13
C GLU A 261 -5.73 2.27 -6.82
N ILE A 262 -5.50 1.80 -5.59
CA ILE A 262 -5.96 0.47 -5.14
C ILE A 262 -7.49 0.42 -4.94
N LEU A 263 -8.08 1.51 -4.47
CA LEU A 263 -9.49 1.55 -4.04
C LEU A 263 -10.47 1.97 -5.13
N THR A 264 -9.99 2.38 -6.31
CA THR A 264 -10.83 2.85 -7.40
C THR A 264 -11.81 1.75 -7.82
N GLY A 265 -13.12 2.05 -7.75
CA GLY A 265 -14.19 1.08 -8.05
C GLY A 265 -14.50 0.08 -6.93
N MET A 266 -13.84 0.15 -5.77
CA MET A 266 -14.04 -0.76 -4.63
C MET A 266 -14.76 -0.14 -3.43
N VAL A 267 -14.81 1.18 -3.33
CA VAL A 267 -15.40 1.92 -2.20
C VAL A 267 -16.26 3.08 -2.69
N ASP A 268 -17.03 3.66 -1.78
CA ASP A 268 -17.93 4.78 -2.05
C ASP A 268 -17.19 6.01 -2.59
N ASP A 269 -17.81 6.70 -3.55
CA ASP A 269 -17.26 7.89 -4.20
C ASP A 269 -16.91 9.02 -3.20
N GLN A 270 -17.66 9.13 -2.11
CA GLN A 270 -17.39 10.09 -1.04
C GLN A 270 -16.07 9.78 -0.31
N VAL A 271 -15.75 8.49 -0.11
CA VAL A 271 -14.46 8.09 0.49
C VAL A 271 -13.32 8.39 -0.49
N ILE A 272 -13.52 8.12 -1.79
CA ILE A 272 -12.55 8.50 -2.84
C ILE A 272 -12.34 10.01 -2.88
N LYS A 273 -13.38 10.82 -2.68
CA LYS A 273 -13.27 12.27 -2.59
C LYS A 273 -12.38 12.71 -1.41
N GLU A 274 -12.59 12.14 -0.22
CA GLU A 274 -11.73 12.43 0.95
C GLU A 274 -10.26 12.04 0.71
N ILE A 275 -10.01 10.90 0.08
CA ILE A 275 -8.66 10.46 -0.29
C ILE A 275 -8.03 11.43 -1.31
N ASN A 276 -8.79 11.90 -2.30
CA ASN A 276 -8.32 12.88 -3.27
C ASN A 276 -7.99 14.22 -2.60
N GLU A 277 -8.79 14.68 -1.66
CA GLU A 277 -8.49 15.88 -0.89
C GLU A 277 -7.20 15.73 -0.09
N ALA A 278 -7.00 14.58 0.58
CA ALA A 278 -5.74 14.27 1.25
C ALA A 278 -4.56 14.25 0.26
N ALA A 279 -4.69 13.61 -0.91
CA ALA A 279 -3.64 13.59 -1.93
C ALA A 279 -3.30 15.00 -2.46
N ASN A 280 -4.30 15.84 -2.66
CA ASN A 280 -4.10 17.23 -3.06
C ASN A 280 -3.33 18.05 -2.02
N LEU A 281 -3.42 17.70 -0.73
CA LEU A 281 -2.61 18.32 0.32
C LEU A 281 -1.14 17.97 0.21
N PHE A 282 -0.82 16.71 0.00
CA PHE A 282 0.56 16.26 -0.22
C PHE A 282 1.18 16.91 -1.45
N ASN A 283 0.37 17.19 -2.48
CA ASN A 283 0.79 17.87 -3.69
C ASN A 283 0.82 19.40 -3.58
N LEU A 284 0.41 19.98 -2.44
CA LEU A 284 0.26 21.43 -2.27
C LEU A 284 -0.63 22.08 -3.36
N ASN A 285 -1.53 21.30 -3.98
CA ASN A 285 -2.36 21.73 -5.12
C ASN A 285 -3.48 22.69 -4.67
N ASN A 286 -3.97 22.48 -3.44
CA ASN A 286 -4.95 23.34 -2.80
C ASN A 286 -4.40 23.81 -1.45
N SER A 287 -4.48 25.12 -1.16
CA SER A 287 -4.58 25.53 0.24
C SER A 287 -5.91 25.00 0.76
N LEU A 288 -5.94 24.36 1.94
CA LEU A 288 -7.17 23.90 2.62
C LEU A 288 -8.24 24.99 2.80
N PHE A 289 -7.91 26.24 2.50
CA PHE A 289 -8.70 27.41 2.83
C PHE A 289 -9.13 28.17 1.59
N GLN A 290 -10.42 28.49 1.56
CA GLN A 290 -11.01 29.52 0.71
C GLN A 290 -10.62 30.89 1.29
N GLY A 291 -9.50 31.44 0.84
CA GLY A 291 -8.96 32.71 1.33
C GLY A 291 -8.05 33.37 0.29
N ARG A 292 -7.58 34.60 0.55
CA ARG A 292 -6.59 35.22 -0.32
C ARG A 292 -5.23 34.60 0.01
N LYS A 293 -4.54 34.01 -0.97
CA LYS A 293 -3.25 33.29 -0.80
C LYS A 293 -2.17 34.00 0.04
N PHE A 294 -2.24 35.31 0.21
CA PHE A 294 -1.26 36.14 0.94
C PHE A 294 -1.84 36.82 2.19
N ASP A 295 -3.04 36.44 2.62
CA ASP A 295 -3.58 36.88 3.90
C ASP A 295 -2.95 36.12 5.08
N LEU A 296 -3.01 36.76 6.26
CA LEU A 296 -2.36 36.24 7.47
C LEU A 296 -2.95 34.89 7.93
N PRO A 297 -4.30 34.72 8.04
CA PRO A 297 -4.86 33.46 8.49
C PRO A 297 -4.52 32.29 7.56
N SER A 298 -4.69 32.44 6.24
CA SER A 298 -4.40 31.35 5.30
C SER A 298 -2.92 30.99 5.28
N ALA A 299 -2.02 31.96 5.48
CA ALA A 299 -0.59 31.70 5.57
C ALA A 299 -0.20 30.95 6.85
N VAL A 300 -0.81 31.30 7.98
CA VAL A 300 -0.63 30.56 9.25
C VAL A 300 -1.08 29.12 9.10
N ASP A 301 -2.27 28.90 8.53
CA ASP A 301 -2.79 27.54 8.41
C ASP A 301 -1.92 26.70 7.46
N ARG A 302 -1.40 27.28 6.36
CA ARG A 302 -0.40 26.61 5.51
C ARG A 302 0.87 26.24 6.25
N ILE A 303 1.36 27.10 7.15
CA ILE A 303 2.54 26.78 7.98
C ILE A 303 2.23 25.56 8.85
N ILE A 304 1.08 25.54 9.53
CA ILE A 304 0.68 24.43 10.40
C ILE A 304 0.57 23.12 9.60
N THR A 305 -0.13 23.14 8.45
CA THR A 305 -0.23 21.97 7.57
C THR A 305 1.15 21.52 7.05
N ALA A 306 2.03 22.45 6.71
CA ALA A 306 3.37 22.13 6.24
C ALA A 306 4.23 21.46 7.32
N LEU A 307 4.10 21.87 8.59
CA LEU A 307 4.81 21.21 9.70
C LEU A 307 4.43 19.73 9.82
N ASP A 308 3.15 19.39 9.68
CA ASP A 308 2.71 18.00 9.68
C ASP A 308 3.19 17.24 8.43
N LEU A 309 3.14 17.85 7.25
CA LEU A 309 3.65 17.25 6.01
C LEU A 309 5.15 16.96 6.07
N ILE A 310 5.95 17.90 6.60
CA ILE A 310 7.39 17.73 6.79
C ILE A 310 7.68 16.53 7.70
N GLU A 311 6.90 16.38 8.78
CA GLU A 311 7.02 15.25 9.69
C GLU A 311 6.78 13.92 8.98
N ILE A 312 5.71 13.83 8.19
CA ILE A 312 5.38 12.64 7.41
C ILE A 312 6.50 12.33 6.39
N PHE A 313 7.02 13.34 5.69
CA PHE A 313 8.13 13.13 4.75
C PHE A 313 9.39 12.61 5.44
N PHE A 314 9.75 13.13 6.61
CA PHE A 314 10.90 12.60 7.35
C PHE A 314 10.67 11.21 7.94
N LYS A 315 9.44 10.89 8.35
CA LYS A 315 9.03 9.52 8.74
C LYS A 315 9.16 8.54 7.57
N GLN A 316 8.89 8.99 6.34
CA GLN A 316 9.03 8.22 5.09
C GLN A 316 10.46 8.22 4.51
N GLU A 317 11.43 8.86 5.17
CA GLU A 317 12.80 9.05 4.65
C GLU A 317 12.86 9.87 3.34
N ASN A 318 11.82 10.67 3.07
CA ASN A 318 11.71 11.52 1.90
C ASN A 318 12.35 12.90 2.15
N TYR A 319 13.67 12.90 2.35
CA TYR A 319 14.42 14.04 2.89
C TYR A 319 14.40 15.29 1.99
N ILE A 320 14.41 15.13 0.66
CA ILE A 320 14.43 16.28 -0.28
C ILE A 320 13.17 17.13 -0.10
N GLN A 321 12.00 16.47 -0.10
CA GLN A 321 10.70 17.09 0.07
C GLN A 321 10.58 17.72 1.45
N GLY A 322 11.02 17.02 2.51
CA GLY A 322 11.05 17.55 3.86
C GLY A 322 11.91 18.81 4.01
N VAL A 323 13.14 18.81 3.47
CA VAL A 323 14.07 19.96 3.51
C VAL A 323 13.54 21.14 2.68
N ALA A 324 13.06 20.89 1.47
CA ALA A 324 12.52 21.93 0.59
C ALA A 324 11.29 22.60 1.22
N LEU A 325 10.36 21.81 1.75
CA LEU A 325 9.15 22.32 2.39
C LEU A 325 9.47 23.06 3.69
N LEU A 326 10.43 22.57 4.50
CA LEU A 326 10.87 23.26 5.71
C LEU A 326 11.43 24.64 5.38
N ASN A 327 12.26 24.76 4.35
CA ASN A 327 12.82 26.04 3.94
C ASN A 327 11.73 27.06 3.54
N ALA A 328 10.77 26.64 2.71
CA ALA A 328 9.65 27.49 2.31
C ALA A 328 8.74 27.86 3.50
N THR A 329 8.56 26.94 4.44
CA THR A 329 7.77 27.16 5.66
C THR A 329 8.43 28.19 6.57
N GLN A 330 9.75 28.12 6.76
CA GLN A 330 10.53 29.10 7.52
C GLN A 330 10.44 30.51 6.92
N GLU A 331 10.60 30.62 5.61
CA GLU A 331 10.45 31.90 4.91
C GLU A 331 9.03 32.47 5.06
N THR A 332 8.01 31.62 4.92
CA THR A 332 6.61 32.05 5.10
C THR A 332 6.35 32.51 6.54
N PHE A 333 6.90 31.79 7.52
CA PHE A 333 6.82 32.16 8.92
C PHE A 333 7.42 33.54 9.21
N LEU A 334 8.62 33.84 8.69
CA LEU A 334 9.24 35.16 8.89
C LEU A 334 8.33 36.30 8.40
N LYS A 335 7.73 36.15 7.22
CA LYS A 335 6.80 37.14 6.64
C LYS A 335 5.56 37.32 7.51
N VAL A 336 4.95 36.22 7.93
CA VAL A 336 3.72 36.21 8.74
C VAL A 336 3.99 36.78 10.15
N ALA A 337 5.09 36.39 10.78
CA ALA A 337 5.49 36.87 12.10
C ALA A 337 5.75 38.39 12.08
N LEU A 338 6.47 38.89 11.06
CA LEU A 338 6.69 40.33 10.86
C LEU A 338 5.38 41.09 10.69
N LEU A 339 4.51 40.66 9.76
CA LEU A 339 3.22 41.31 9.53
C LEU A 339 2.35 41.33 10.80
N SER A 340 2.37 40.24 11.56
CA SER A 340 1.66 40.15 12.85
C SER A 340 2.20 41.14 13.88
N GLN A 341 3.52 41.28 14.02
CA GLN A 341 4.10 42.22 14.99
C GLN A 341 3.93 43.68 14.57
N VAL A 342 4.12 43.99 13.28
CA VAL A 342 3.93 45.36 12.77
C VAL A 342 2.48 45.82 12.96
N LYS A 343 1.50 44.91 12.84
CA LYS A 343 0.08 45.20 13.13
C LYS A 343 -0.19 45.59 14.58
N LYS A 344 0.66 45.17 15.53
CA LYS A 344 0.54 45.48 16.97
C LYS A 344 1.17 46.82 17.36
N ILE A 345 1.93 47.46 16.46
CA ILE A 345 2.54 48.76 16.76
C ILE A 345 1.44 49.82 16.73
N GLU A 346 1.04 50.28 17.91
CA GLU A 346 0.05 51.34 18.07
C GLU A 346 0.60 52.68 17.56
N SER A 347 -0.08 53.26 16.57
CA SER A 347 0.11 54.65 16.17
C SER A 347 -1.26 55.31 16.13
N LEU A 348 -1.44 56.36 16.93
CA LEU A 348 -2.70 57.09 17.14
C LEU A 348 -3.38 57.58 15.86
N THR A 349 -2.68 57.61 14.73
CA THR A 349 -3.16 58.18 13.46
C THR A 349 -3.06 57.26 12.24
N ILE A 350 -2.26 56.17 12.27
CA ILE A 350 -1.95 55.37 11.07
C ILE A 350 -1.85 53.87 11.39
N LYS A 351 -2.47 53.02 10.57
CA LYS A 351 -2.21 51.58 10.56
C LYS A 351 -0.88 51.28 9.86
N LEU A 352 0.19 51.17 10.65
CA LEU A 352 1.54 50.90 10.12
C LEU A 352 1.64 49.57 9.34
N SER A 353 0.73 48.62 9.55
CA SER A 353 0.61 47.40 8.73
C SER A 353 0.34 47.69 7.25
N ASP A 354 -0.30 48.82 6.93
CA ASP A 354 -0.69 49.16 5.57
C ASP A 354 0.51 49.64 4.74
N LEU A 355 1.65 49.87 5.39
CA LEU A 355 2.95 50.20 4.76
C LEU A 355 3.62 48.99 4.14
N LEU A 356 3.21 47.79 4.57
CA LEU A 356 3.69 46.53 4.03
C LEU A 356 2.70 46.01 2.99
N SER A 357 3.24 45.33 1.99
CA SER A 357 2.43 44.52 1.09
C SER A 357 3.11 43.19 0.86
N TRP A 358 2.32 42.12 0.86
CA TRP A 358 2.76 40.78 0.52
C TRP A 358 1.88 40.28 -0.61
N ASN A 359 2.51 39.95 -1.73
CA ASN A 359 1.89 39.41 -2.92
C ASN A 359 2.83 38.37 -3.55
N GLU A 360 2.57 38.00 -4.81
CA GLU A 360 3.39 37.07 -5.59
C GLU A 360 4.86 37.53 -5.74
N ASP A 361 5.13 38.83 -5.67
CA ASP A 361 6.50 39.39 -5.72
C ASP A 361 7.26 39.27 -4.39
N GLY A 362 6.59 38.80 -3.33
CA GLY A 362 7.12 38.73 -1.97
C GLY A 362 6.70 39.89 -1.07
N LEU A 363 7.33 39.97 0.10
CA LEU A 363 7.07 41.00 1.10
C LEU A 363 7.85 42.27 0.72
N LYS A 364 7.17 43.43 0.72
CA LYS A 364 7.79 44.73 0.38
C LYS A 364 7.27 45.85 1.25
N LEU A 365 8.14 46.82 1.54
CA LEU A 365 7.74 48.15 1.98
C LEU A 365 7.19 48.91 0.77
N LYS A 366 6.02 49.53 0.94
CA LYS A 366 5.42 50.40 -0.08
C LYS A 366 6.33 51.61 -0.39
N SER A 367 6.09 52.24 -1.53
CA SER A 367 6.85 53.41 -1.93
C SER A 367 6.59 54.58 -0.97
N GLN A 368 7.55 55.50 -0.83
CA GLN A 368 7.36 56.68 0.02
C GLN A 368 6.19 57.55 -0.49
N GLN A 369 5.96 57.56 -1.80
CA GLN A 369 4.81 58.24 -2.40
C GLN A 369 3.47 57.63 -1.93
N ASP A 370 3.38 56.29 -1.83
CA ASP A 370 2.21 55.63 -1.28
C ASP A 370 2.01 55.96 0.21
N TRP A 371 3.10 56.22 0.93
CA TRP A 371 3.04 56.62 2.33
C TRP A 371 2.50 58.04 2.44
N GLU A 372 3.05 58.99 1.68
CA GLU A 372 2.63 60.40 1.69
C GLU A 372 1.14 60.57 1.39
N LYS A 373 0.58 59.74 0.48
CA LYS A 373 -0.86 59.72 0.18
C LYS A 373 -1.74 59.26 1.34
N ASN A 374 -1.23 58.39 2.22
CA ASN A 374 -2.01 57.73 3.27
C ASN A 374 -1.69 58.24 4.69
N ILE A 375 -0.56 58.94 4.89
CA ILE A 375 0.15 59.08 6.20
C ILE A 375 0.74 60.49 6.40
N SER A 376 0.41 61.47 5.54
CA SER A 376 0.84 62.87 5.73
C SER A 376 0.46 63.37 7.14
N PRO A 377 1.39 63.95 7.94
CA PRO A 377 2.65 64.61 7.55
C PRO A 377 3.96 63.92 7.99
N PHE A 378 3.97 62.62 8.29
CA PHE A 378 5.20 61.98 8.83
C PHE A 378 6.30 61.80 7.77
N LYS A 379 7.56 62.09 8.12
CA LYS A 379 8.70 61.79 7.25
C LYS A 379 8.92 60.26 7.20
N PRO A 380 9.23 59.68 6.02
CA PRO A 380 9.49 58.25 5.87
C PRO A 380 10.50 57.67 6.87
N ILE A 381 11.55 58.42 7.19
CA ILE A 381 12.57 57.98 8.16
C ILE A 381 12.03 57.84 9.60
N ASP A 382 11.07 58.67 9.99
CA ASP A 382 10.47 58.61 11.33
C ASP A 382 9.50 57.43 11.43
N ILE A 383 8.83 57.10 10.33
CA ILE A 383 7.99 55.90 10.20
C ILE A 383 8.84 54.64 10.32
N LEU A 384 9.97 54.58 9.61
CA LEU A 384 10.90 53.45 9.66
C LEU A 384 11.47 53.22 11.07
N LYS A 385 11.76 54.31 11.80
CA LYS A 385 12.16 54.23 13.22
C LYS A 385 11.03 53.67 14.09
N LYS A 386 9.79 54.12 13.91
CA LYS A 386 8.62 53.57 14.62
C LYS A 386 8.37 52.09 14.32
N LEU A 387 8.71 51.65 13.11
CA LEU A 387 8.67 50.26 12.70
C LEU A 387 9.82 49.41 13.28
N ASN A 388 10.77 49.99 14.01
CA ASN A 388 12.04 49.36 14.38
C ASN A 388 12.74 48.71 13.18
N PHE A 389 12.64 49.33 12.00
CA PHE A 389 13.21 48.78 10.78
C PHE A 389 14.75 48.85 10.85
N PRO A 390 15.47 47.73 10.71
CA PRO A 390 16.93 47.76 10.72
C PRO A 390 17.43 48.29 9.38
N ALA A 391 17.80 49.57 9.28
CA ALA A 391 18.33 50.11 8.03
C ALA A 391 19.68 49.45 7.66
N PRO A 392 19.88 49.02 6.40
CA PRO A 392 21.17 48.53 5.94
C PRO A 392 22.29 49.57 6.10
N LYS A 393 23.49 49.09 6.43
CA LYS A 393 24.71 49.90 6.54
C LYS A 393 25.55 49.81 5.26
N PRO A 394 26.37 50.84 4.94
CA PRO A 394 27.33 50.76 3.83
C PRO A 394 28.18 49.49 3.92
N GLY A 395 28.33 48.79 2.79
CA GLY A 395 29.03 47.50 2.70
C GLY A 395 28.14 46.26 2.87
N GLN A 396 26.89 46.41 3.33
CA GLN A 396 25.90 45.34 3.27
C GLN A 396 25.33 45.21 1.85
N SER A 397 25.09 43.99 1.40
CA SER A 397 24.73 43.73 0.00
C SER A 397 23.28 44.11 -0.38
N ASP A 398 22.47 44.56 0.58
CA ASP A 398 21.17 45.19 0.38
C ASP A 398 21.20 46.73 0.47
N PHE A 399 22.37 47.33 0.74
CA PHE A 399 22.52 48.78 0.89
C PHE A 399 22.20 49.56 -0.38
N THR A 400 22.58 49.07 -1.56
CA THR A 400 22.29 49.75 -2.84
C THR A 400 20.78 49.85 -3.12
N TYR A 401 20.05 48.77 -2.85
CA TYR A 401 18.58 48.76 -2.95
C TYR A 401 17.94 49.68 -1.92
N TRP A 402 18.53 49.76 -0.73
CA TRP A 402 18.07 50.66 0.33
C TRP A 402 18.31 52.13 -0.02
N GLU A 403 19.51 52.47 -0.50
CA GLU A 403 19.85 53.83 -0.96
C GLU A 403 18.90 54.28 -2.07
N SER A 404 18.67 53.41 -3.07
CA SER A 404 17.71 53.65 -4.14
C SER A 404 16.28 53.88 -3.61
N TYR A 405 15.84 53.08 -2.62
CA TYR A 405 14.55 53.26 -1.96
C TYR A 405 14.44 54.59 -1.20
N THR A 406 15.51 55.01 -0.52
CA THR A 406 15.51 56.26 0.26
C THR A 406 15.56 57.51 -0.62
N THR A 407 16.19 57.42 -1.80
CA THR A 407 16.38 58.53 -2.73
C THR A 407 15.25 58.68 -3.75
N ASN A 408 14.60 57.58 -4.16
CA ASN A 408 13.49 57.58 -5.10
C ASN A 408 12.15 57.26 -4.42
N LYS A 409 11.29 58.27 -4.28
CA LYS A 409 10.00 58.16 -3.59
C LYS A 409 9.02 57.16 -4.22
N ASN A 410 9.17 56.82 -5.49
CA ASN A 410 8.28 55.89 -6.20
C ASN A 410 8.74 54.43 -6.10
N GLN A 411 9.90 54.18 -5.48
CA GLN A 411 10.49 52.86 -5.42
C GLN A 411 9.98 52.07 -4.21
N TYR A 412 9.79 50.77 -4.40
CA TYR A 412 9.45 49.83 -3.33
C TYR A 412 10.72 49.17 -2.80
N TYR A 413 10.78 48.90 -1.50
CA TYR A 413 11.88 48.11 -0.93
C TYR A 413 11.44 46.67 -0.73
N ARG A 414 11.98 45.76 -1.54
CA ARG A 414 11.66 44.33 -1.49
C ARG A 414 12.46 43.65 -0.38
N LEU A 415 11.77 43.00 0.54
CA LEU A 415 12.36 42.25 1.65
C LEU A 415 12.67 40.81 1.22
N GLN A 416 13.53 40.65 0.21
CA GLN A 416 13.80 39.34 -0.39
C GLN A 416 14.66 38.43 0.49
N ARG A 417 15.37 38.98 1.48
CA ARG A 417 16.34 38.23 2.27
C ARG A 417 15.78 37.82 3.62
N ASN A 418 15.81 36.51 3.89
CA ASN A 418 15.41 35.94 5.18
C ASN A 418 16.25 36.52 6.33
N SER A 419 17.55 36.78 6.09
CA SER A 419 18.44 37.44 7.04
C SER A 419 17.90 38.78 7.54
N LYS A 420 17.39 39.59 6.62
CA LYS A 420 16.87 40.93 6.91
C LYS A 420 15.52 40.87 7.62
N GLN A 421 14.69 39.92 7.22
CA GLN A 421 13.42 39.66 7.89
C GLN A 421 13.63 39.19 9.34
N LEU A 422 14.61 38.30 9.58
CA LEU A 422 14.96 37.83 10.91
C LEU A 422 15.53 38.96 11.79
N GLU A 423 16.46 39.77 11.25
CA GLU A 423 17.00 40.95 11.95
C GLU A 423 15.88 41.90 12.40
N TRP A 424 14.92 42.16 11.51
CA TRP A 424 13.79 43.02 11.82
C TRP A 424 12.86 42.38 12.87
N LEU A 425 12.62 41.07 12.77
CA LEU A 425 11.78 40.37 13.73
C LEU A 425 12.38 40.38 15.14
N ILE A 426 13.71 40.22 15.26
CA ILE A 426 14.44 40.33 16.53
C ILE A 426 14.35 41.76 17.09
N ALA A 427 14.46 42.78 16.25
CA ALA A 427 14.30 44.17 16.68
C ALA A 427 12.87 44.47 17.20
N LEU A 428 11.86 43.78 16.68
CA LEU A 428 10.47 43.86 17.15
C LEU A 428 10.20 43.01 18.39
N ARG A 429 10.87 41.86 18.52
CA ARG A 429 10.69 40.89 19.61
C ARG A 429 12.04 40.35 20.09
N PRO A 430 12.75 41.07 20.98
CA PRO A 430 14.05 40.65 21.51
C PRO A 430 14.00 39.35 22.32
N ASP A 431 12.80 38.96 22.79
CA ASP A 431 12.52 37.70 23.48
C ASP A 431 12.33 36.51 22.51
N PHE A 432 12.42 36.72 21.20
CA PHE A 432 12.32 35.64 20.21
C PHE A 432 13.57 34.75 20.19
N ILE A 433 13.40 33.53 20.70
CA ILE A 433 14.40 32.46 20.61
C ILE A 433 14.12 31.65 19.33
N PHE A 434 15.00 31.79 18.34
CA PHE A 434 14.98 31.01 17.10
C PHE A 434 15.84 29.75 17.21
N TRP A 435 15.62 28.79 16.31
CA TRP A 435 16.31 27.50 16.30
C TRP A 435 17.43 27.44 15.25
N SER A 436 18.35 26.47 15.39
CA SER A 436 19.62 26.44 14.66
C SER A 436 19.48 26.45 13.14
N VAL A 437 18.55 25.67 12.57
CA VAL A 437 18.35 25.69 11.10
C VAL A 437 17.72 26.99 10.60
N LEU A 438 16.90 27.70 11.40
CA LEU A 438 16.41 29.02 11.01
C LEU A 438 17.54 30.05 10.98
N ASP A 439 18.36 30.08 12.04
CA ASP A 439 19.57 30.91 12.10
C ASP A 439 20.47 30.66 10.90
N TRP A 440 20.83 29.39 10.69
CA TRP A 440 21.69 28.97 9.59
C TRP A 440 21.11 29.38 8.23
N SER A 441 19.81 29.18 7.99
CA SER A 441 19.15 29.54 6.72
C SER A 441 19.13 31.06 6.45
N CYS A 442 19.37 31.86 7.49
CA CYS A 442 19.40 33.32 7.44
C CYS A 442 20.82 33.90 7.39
N LYS A 443 21.88 33.08 7.37
CA LYS A 443 23.27 33.56 7.25
C LYS A 443 23.61 33.92 5.81
N SER A 444 24.27 35.08 5.62
CA SER A 444 24.77 35.55 4.33
C SER A 444 26.02 34.77 3.89
N ASP A 445 26.89 34.43 4.83
CA ASP A 445 28.11 33.67 4.58
C ASP A 445 27.90 32.23 5.04
N ARG A 446 27.73 31.33 4.06
CA ARG A 446 27.60 29.88 4.27
C ARG A 446 28.64 29.17 3.42
N GLU A 447 29.24 28.12 3.95
CA GLU A 447 30.06 27.23 3.12
C GLU A 447 29.16 26.63 2.04
N LYS A 448 29.55 26.79 0.77
CA LYS A 448 28.70 26.39 -0.36
C LYS A 448 28.40 24.88 -0.35
N SER A 449 29.32 24.08 0.19
CA SER A 449 29.15 22.64 0.41
C SER A 449 28.08 22.32 1.45
N ASP A 450 27.91 23.18 2.46
CA ASP A 450 26.94 22.99 3.53
C ASP A 450 25.54 23.52 3.15
N ASP A 451 25.39 24.26 2.05
CA ASP A 451 24.07 24.71 1.61
C ASP A 451 23.24 23.58 0.99
N LEU A 452 22.76 22.64 1.82
CA LEU A 452 22.04 21.44 1.37
C LEU A 452 20.81 21.78 0.55
N ARG A 453 20.10 22.88 0.84
CA ARG A 453 19.00 23.35 -0.03
C ARG A 453 19.52 23.62 -1.45
N ASN A 454 20.62 24.36 -1.56
CA ASN A 454 21.22 24.66 -2.86
C ASN A 454 21.75 23.40 -3.55
N GLN A 455 22.38 22.49 -2.81
CA GLN A 455 22.85 21.21 -3.34
C GLN A 455 21.71 20.33 -3.86
N LEU A 456 20.59 20.28 -3.14
CA LEU A 456 19.43 19.47 -3.52
C LEU A 456 18.65 20.08 -4.68
N LEU A 457 18.33 21.38 -4.60
CA LEU A 457 17.38 22.01 -5.53
C LEU A 457 18.05 22.62 -6.78
N HIS A 458 19.33 22.96 -6.71
CA HIS A 458 20.05 23.56 -7.84
C HIS A 458 21.10 22.64 -8.45
N ASN A 459 21.66 21.69 -7.68
CA ASN A 459 22.68 20.75 -8.17
C ASN A 459 22.20 19.30 -8.26
N LEU A 460 20.96 19.00 -7.85
CA LEU A 460 20.36 17.64 -7.88
C LEU A 460 21.22 16.57 -7.19
N LEU A 461 21.93 16.93 -6.12
CA LEU A 461 22.69 15.96 -5.34
C LEU A 461 21.76 15.10 -4.47
N GLY A 462 22.17 13.87 -4.19
CA GLY A 462 21.48 13.01 -3.23
C GLY A 462 21.65 13.53 -1.79
N VAL A 463 20.77 13.07 -0.89
CA VAL A 463 20.80 13.42 0.54
C VAL A 463 20.79 12.16 1.39
N SER A 464 21.76 12.05 2.30
CA SER A 464 21.78 10.98 3.31
C SER A 464 21.00 11.40 4.57
N GLN A 465 20.69 10.42 5.41
CA GLN A 465 20.15 10.67 6.75
C GLN A 465 21.06 11.60 7.56
N GLU A 466 22.38 11.44 7.45
CA GLU A 466 23.34 12.30 8.16
C GLU A 466 23.26 13.76 7.69
N ASP A 467 23.13 13.97 6.38
CA ASP A 467 23.02 15.32 5.81
C ASP A 467 21.73 16.01 6.26
N ALA A 468 20.62 15.27 6.30
CA ALA A 468 19.35 15.76 6.82
C ALA A 468 19.46 16.15 8.32
N ILE A 469 20.13 15.33 9.15
CA ILE A 469 20.37 15.66 10.57
C ILE A 469 21.20 16.93 10.70
N LYS A 470 22.33 17.02 9.98
CA LYS A 470 23.20 18.21 9.99
C LYS A 470 22.41 19.45 9.63
N TYR A 471 21.59 19.36 8.59
CA TYR A 471 20.72 20.47 8.17
C TYR A 471 19.75 20.89 9.27
N LEU A 472 19.00 19.95 9.85
CA LEU A 472 17.98 20.24 10.88
C LEU A 472 18.56 20.90 12.14
N VAL A 473 19.81 20.60 12.49
CA VAL A 473 20.52 21.23 13.61
C VAL A 473 21.40 22.41 13.19
N GLY A 474 21.24 22.92 11.97
CA GLY A 474 21.95 24.10 11.48
C GLY A 474 23.47 23.94 11.41
N TYR A 475 23.95 22.73 11.14
CA TYR A 475 25.37 22.35 11.07
C TYR A 475 26.16 22.58 12.37
N GLU A 476 25.47 22.67 13.51
CA GLU A 476 26.11 22.85 14.81
C GLU A 476 26.79 21.56 15.29
N LYS A 477 28.13 21.55 15.32
CA LYS A 477 28.95 20.36 15.66
C LYS A 477 28.54 19.69 16.98
N ASN A 478 28.23 20.48 18.00
CA ASN A 478 27.83 19.96 19.31
C ASN A 478 26.49 19.20 19.24
N LEU A 479 25.50 19.77 18.55
CA LEU A 479 24.20 19.13 18.37
C LEU A 479 24.29 17.90 17.47
N ILE A 480 25.09 17.95 16.41
CA ILE A 480 25.34 16.78 15.54
C ILE A 480 25.89 15.61 16.37
N ASN A 481 26.88 15.87 17.22
CA ASN A 481 27.48 14.85 18.08
C ASN A 481 26.47 14.30 19.10
N LEU A 482 25.65 15.17 19.69
CA LEU A 482 24.64 14.78 20.67
C LEU A 482 23.55 13.90 20.04
N VAL A 483 23.05 14.25 18.86
CA VAL A 483 22.07 13.43 18.13
C VAL A 483 22.66 12.07 17.75
N LYS A 484 23.92 12.03 17.30
CA LYS A 484 24.60 10.78 16.90
C LYS A 484 24.89 9.82 18.06
N GLN A 485 24.84 10.28 19.31
CA GLN A 485 25.05 9.41 20.48
C GLN A 485 23.84 8.53 20.78
N ASP A 486 22.64 8.88 20.29
CA ASP A 486 21.46 8.04 20.42
C ASP A 486 21.46 6.90 19.40
N LYS A 487 22.14 5.80 19.73
CA LYS A 487 22.28 4.62 18.85
C LYS A 487 21.04 3.72 18.79
N LYS A 488 19.96 4.01 19.54
CA LYS A 488 18.80 3.11 19.63
C LYS A 488 17.79 3.29 18.50
N ASN A 489 17.73 4.45 17.86
CA ASN A 489 16.78 4.74 16.78
C ASN A 489 17.40 4.54 15.40
N LYS A 490 16.74 3.76 14.53
CA LYS A 490 17.17 3.53 13.14
C LYS A 490 17.01 4.78 12.27
N ASN A 491 15.94 5.56 12.46
CA ASN A 491 15.74 6.86 11.82
C ASN A 491 15.82 7.98 12.88
N LEU A 492 16.95 8.69 12.90
CA LEU A 492 17.22 9.81 13.80
C LEU A 492 16.70 11.16 13.25
N VAL A 493 16.30 11.24 11.99
CA VAL A 493 15.87 12.50 11.36
C VAL A 493 14.53 12.96 11.93
N LEU A 494 13.56 12.04 12.07
CA LEU A 494 12.24 12.36 12.63
C LEU A 494 12.32 12.94 14.06
N PRO A 495 12.97 12.28 15.06
CA PRO A 495 13.09 12.86 16.39
C PRO A 495 13.91 14.17 16.38
N THR A 496 14.94 14.27 15.52
CA THR A 496 15.70 15.52 15.37
C THR A 496 14.80 16.67 14.90
N TYR A 497 13.93 16.42 13.91
CA TYR A 497 12.98 17.41 13.44
C TYR A 497 11.98 17.81 14.53
N GLN A 498 11.40 16.83 15.24
CA GLN A 498 10.43 17.09 16.29
C GLN A 498 11.03 17.95 17.43
N ASP A 499 12.22 17.59 17.92
CA ASP A 499 12.84 18.21 19.09
C ASP A 499 13.50 19.56 18.77
N TYR A 500 14.27 19.64 17.69
CA TYR A 500 15.09 20.81 17.38
C TYR A 500 14.40 21.80 16.44
N VAL A 501 13.35 21.37 15.73
CA VAL A 501 12.63 22.23 14.78
C VAL A 501 11.16 22.42 15.16
N LYS A 502 10.30 21.40 15.02
CA LYS A 502 8.84 21.52 15.16
C LYS A 502 8.45 22.14 16.51
N LYS A 503 9.02 21.64 17.61
CA LYS A 503 8.78 22.16 18.97
C LYS A 503 9.13 23.64 19.12
N HIS A 504 10.26 24.08 18.58
CA HIS A 504 10.69 25.48 18.63
C HIS A 504 9.84 26.36 17.72
N PHE A 505 9.46 25.84 16.55
CA PHE A 505 8.56 26.49 15.61
C PHE A 505 7.19 26.77 16.24
N ILE A 506 6.58 25.77 16.89
CA ILE A 506 5.29 25.93 17.57
C ILE A 506 5.38 26.96 18.71
N LYS A 507 6.46 26.92 19.51
CA LYS A 507 6.71 27.96 20.53
C LYS A 507 6.77 29.36 19.93
N ALA A 508 7.42 29.52 18.78
CA ALA A 508 7.46 30.80 18.09
C ALA A 508 6.08 31.22 17.57
N LEU A 509 5.29 30.32 16.97
CA LEU A 509 3.92 30.62 16.56
C LEU A 509 3.06 31.12 17.73
N LYS A 510 3.18 30.48 18.91
CA LYS A 510 2.53 30.95 20.15
C LYS A 510 3.03 32.33 20.56
N LEU A 511 4.34 32.55 20.58
CA LEU A 511 4.98 33.83 20.93
C LEU A 511 4.46 35.01 20.08
N PHE A 512 4.25 34.77 18.78
CA PHE A 512 3.78 35.79 17.84
C PHE A 512 2.25 35.94 17.81
N GLY A 513 1.50 35.13 18.57
CA GLY A 513 0.03 35.13 18.57
C GLY A 513 -0.57 34.57 17.28
N LEU A 514 0.16 33.65 16.63
CA LEU A 514 -0.23 32.98 15.38
C LEU A 514 -0.79 31.59 15.62
N TRP A 515 -0.65 31.04 16.82
CA TRP A 515 -1.19 29.74 17.21
C TRP A 515 -2.61 29.87 17.78
N LYS A 516 -3.52 28.96 17.44
CA LYS A 516 -4.85 28.84 18.06
C LYS A 516 -4.82 27.63 19.01
N GLU A 517 -5.34 27.77 20.23
CA GLU A 517 -5.40 26.66 21.21
C GLU A 517 -6.18 25.45 20.70
N ALA A 518 -7.17 25.65 19.82
CA ALA A 518 -7.92 24.57 19.16
C ALA A 518 -7.13 23.84 18.06
N THR A 519 -5.93 24.30 17.70
CA THR A 519 -5.05 23.60 16.75
C THR A 519 -4.46 22.36 17.44
N ILE A 520 -4.83 21.20 16.94
CA ILE A 520 -4.36 19.90 17.41
C ILE A 520 -3.04 19.58 16.71
N ASP A 521 -2.06 19.03 17.44
CA ASP A 521 -0.83 18.52 16.81
C ASP A 521 -1.14 17.28 15.94
N ASN A 522 -0.49 17.14 14.79
CA ASN A 522 -0.63 16.00 13.86
C ASN A 522 -2.05 15.85 13.26
N GLN A 523 -2.69 16.97 12.90
CA GLN A 523 -4.00 17.01 12.25
C GLN A 523 -4.05 16.16 10.99
N LEU A 524 -2.98 16.18 10.18
CA LEU A 524 -2.96 15.42 8.93
C LEU A 524 -2.88 13.91 9.16
N GLU A 525 -2.11 13.46 10.15
CA GLU A 525 -2.02 12.04 10.50
C GLU A 525 -3.36 11.53 11.05
N ASN A 526 -4.03 12.32 11.91
CA ASN A 526 -5.36 12.01 12.40
C ASN A 526 -6.37 11.91 11.23
N ARG A 527 -6.36 12.88 10.30
CA ARG A 527 -7.23 12.83 9.11
C ARG A 527 -7.00 11.58 8.27
N LEU A 528 -5.74 11.18 8.05
CA LEU A 528 -5.42 9.97 7.29
C LEU A 528 -5.93 8.70 8.00
N ASN A 529 -5.80 8.63 9.32
CA ASN A 529 -6.34 7.54 10.12
C ASN A 529 -7.89 7.51 10.07
N ASP A 530 -8.54 8.67 10.12
CA ASP A 530 -10.00 8.77 10.02
C ASP A 530 -10.48 8.26 8.66
N ILE A 531 -9.83 8.68 7.57
CA ILE A 531 -10.12 8.17 6.22
C ILE A 531 -9.90 6.65 6.15
N ALA A 532 -8.83 6.13 6.75
CA ALA A 532 -8.58 4.69 6.80
C ALA A 532 -9.69 3.95 7.57
N ASN A 533 -10.24 4.54 8.63
CA ASN A 533 -11.34 3.95 9.39
C ASN A 533 -12.67 3.93 8.63
N LEU A 534 -12.87 4.81 7.64
CA LEU A 534 -14.05 4.80 6.77
C LEU A 534 -14.09 3.62 5.79
N LEU A 535 -12.95 2.97 5.53
CA LEU A 535 -12.84 1.83 4.60
C LEU A 535 -13.32 0.51 5.24
N LEU A 536 -14.53 0.44 5.77
CA LEU A 536 -15.10 -0.79 6.35
C LEU A 536 -15.55 -1.80 5.29
#